data_AF-A0A9D5T885-F1
#
_entry.id   AF-A0A9D5T885-F1
#
_cell.length_a   1.000
_cell.length_b   1.000
_cell.length_c   1.000
_cell.angle_alpha   90.00
_cell.angle_beta   90.00
_cell.angle_gamma   90.00
#
_symmetry.space_group_name_H-M   'P 1'
#
loop_
_entity.id
_entity.type
_entity.pdbx_description
1 polymer ?
#
loop_
_entity_poly.entity_id
_entity_poly.type
_entity_poly.pdbx_seq_one_letter_code
_entity_poly.pdbx_strand_id
1 'polypeptide(L)'
;MDRTVSLCDSWYFFSGSKKPGKSGVRLHKRVLLPQSGSSVFTLKRKFVCPKQVNDTVTVFFKGAYKSLEVYAGKERLSPLSDGENTVFDVTGALKTGKTVITAVVSEGSVENFFFSVKRNYE
;
A
#
# COMPACT_ATOMS: atom_id res chain seq x y z
N MET A 1 -4.94 0.66 22.32
CA MET A 1 -5.60 -0.54 21.74
C MET A 1 -5.21 -0.58 20.29
N ASP A 2 -4.61 -1.68 19.87
CA ASP A 2 -4.02 -1.80 18.55
C ASP A 2 -5.02 -2.54 17.65
N ARG A 3 -5.38 -1.92 16.53
CA ARG A 3 -6.30 -2.50 15.56
C ARG A 3 -5.56 -2.76 14.26
N THR A 4 -5.28 -4.03 14.00
CA THR A 4 -4.73 -4.50 12.73
C THR A 4 -5.84 -5.12 11.89
N VAL A 5 -5.92 -4.75 10.63
CA VAL A 5 -6.88 -5.29 9.66
C VAL A 5 -6.13 -5.75 8.43
N SER A 6 -6.37 -6.99 7.98
CA SER A 6 -5.92 -7.42 6.66
C SER A 6 -6.84 -6.81 5.60
N LEU A 7 -6.27 -6.07 4.64
CA LEU A 7 -6.99 -5.48 3.53
C LEU A 7 -6.51 -6.13 2.23
N CYS A 8 -6.70 -7.43 2.08
CA CYS A 8 -6.37 -8.16 0.84
C CYS A 8 -7.42 -8.03 -0.26
N ASP A 9 -8.57 -7.47 0.07
CA ASP A 9 -9.68 -7.32 -0.85
C ASP A 9 -9.66 -5.99 -1.60
N SER A 10 -10.43 -5.91 -2.68
CA SER A 10 -10.76 -4.66 -3.38
C SER A 10 -9.56 -3.81 -3.83
N TRP A 11 -8.48 -4.47 -4.25
CA TRP A 11 -7.32 -3.82 -4.87
C TRP A 11 -7.59 -3.54 -6.34
N TYR A 12 -6.94 -2.52 -6.87
CA TYR A 12 -6.95 -2.20 -8.29
C TYR A 12 -5.59 -2.51 -8.87
N PHE A 13 -5.55 -3.42 -9.83
CA PHE A 13 -4.34 -3.81 -10.54
C PHE A 13 -4.19 -3.03 -11.83
N PHE A 14 -2.96 -2.59 -12.10
CA PHE A 14 -2.53 -1.97 -13.35
C PHE A 14 -1.22 -2.60 -13.82
N SER A 15 -1.12 -2.94 -15.10
CA SER A 15 0.17 -3.26 -15.72
C SER A 15 1.02 -1.99 -15.86
N GLY A 16 2.30 -2.07 -15.55
CA GLY A 16 3.26 -0.95 -15.60
C GLY A 16 3.33 -0.12 -14.30
N SER A 17 4.16 0.92 -14.33
CA SER A 17 4.34 1.86 -13.22
C SER A 17 3.33 3.01 -13.27
N LYS A 18 2.27 2.95 -12.46
CA LYS A 18 1.27 4.01 -12.32
C LYS A 18 1.46 4.79 -11.03
N LYS A 19 2.57 5.54 -10.96
CA LYS A 19 2.87 6.46 -9.85
C LYS A 19 1.72 7.47 -9.67
N PRO A 20 1.42 7.93 -8.44
CA PRO A 20 0.40 8.94 -8.20
C PRO A 20 0.62 10.19 -9.08
N GLY A 21 -0.44 10.70 -9.71
CA GLY A 21 -0.39 11.91 -10.53
C GLY A 21 0.15 11.75 -11.97
N LYS A 22 0.58 10.56 -12.40
CA LYS A 22 1.00 10.31 -13.79
C LYS A 22 -0.10 9.60 -14.61
N SER A 23 -0.32 10.08 -15.83
CA SER A 23 -1.27 9.49 -16.79
C SER A 23 -0.64 8.29 -17.49
N GLY A 24 -1.32 7.15 -17.41
CA GLY A 24 -0.94 5.89 -18.06
C GLY A 24 -2.00 4.86 -17.76
N VAL A 25 -2.70 4.39 -18.79
CA VAL A 25 -3.71 3.33 -18.67
C VAL A 25 -3.35 2.24 -19.64
N ARG A 26 -3.23 1.00 -19.16
CA ARG A 26 -3.32 -0.18 -20.04
C ARG A 26 -4.28 -1.25 -19.53
N LEU A 27 -4.51 -1.38 -18.22
CA LEU A 27 -5.59 -2.20 -17.69
C LEU A 27 -5.95 -1.76 -16.26
N HIS A 28 -7.22 -1.82 -15.90
CA HIS A 28 -7.71 -1.58 -14.54
C HIS A 28 -8.70 -2.67 -14.20
N LYS A 29 -8.29 -3.62 -13.35
CA LYS A 29 -9.20 -4.65 -12.82
C LYS A 29 -9.15 -4.67 -11.31
N ARG A 30 -10.29 -4.96 -10.69
CA ARG A 30 -10.33 -5.22 -9.26
C ARG A 30 -9.80 -6.63 -9.00
N VAL A 31 -8.94 -6.77 -8.00
CA VAL A 31 -8.26 -8.03 -7.65
C VAL A 31 -8.27 -8.25 -6.13
N LEU A 32 -8.03 -9.50 -5.76
CA LEU A 32 -7.68 -9.91 -4.40
C LEU A 32 -6.18 -10.18 -4.36
N LEU A 33 -5.52 -9.89 -3.24
CA LEU A 33 -4.18 -10.43 -2.99
C LEU A 33 -4.28 -11.93 -2.67
N PRO A 34 -3.30 -12.77 -3.05
CA PRO A 34 -1.98 -12.42 -3.60
C PRO A 34 -2.03 -11.97 -5.07
N GLN A 35 -1.08 -11.15 -5.50
CA GLN A 35 -0.85 -10.78 -6.90
C GLN A 35 0.64 -10.81 -7.23
N SER A 36 0.99 -11.34 -8.39
CA SER A 36 2.36 -11.44 -8.88
C SER A 36 2.51 -10.97 -10.32
N GLY A 37 3.74 -10.63 -10.70
CA GLY A 37 4.09 -10.25 -12.06
C GLY A 37 5.59 -10.37 -12.31
N SER A 38 5.95 -10.82 -13.51
CA SER A 38 7.33 -10.85 -14.02
C SER A 38 7.79 -9.51 -14.61
N SER A 39 6.95 -8.49 -14.53
CA SER A 39 7.22 -7.14 -15.02
C SER A 39 6.55 -6.12 -14.11
N VAL A 40 6.88 -4.84 -14.28
CA VAL A 40 6.39 -3.79 -13.38
C VAL A 40 4.86 -3.77 -13.36
N PHE A 41 4.27 -3.77 -12.18
CA PHE A 41 2.84 -3.62 -11.98
C PHE A 41 2.55 -2.66 -10.82
N THR A 42 1.31 -2.17 -10.78
CA THR A 42 0.85 -1.27 -9.73
C THR A 42 -0.43 -1.81 -9.11
N LEU A 43 -0.45 -1.80 -7.79
CA LEU A 43 -1.60 -2.11 -6.96
C LEU A 43 -2.06 -0.83 -6.26
N LYS A 44 -3.36 -0.53 -6.31
CA LYS A 44 -3.95 0.61 -5.59
C LYS A 44 -5.11 0.16 -4.72
N ARG A 45 -5.13 0.59 -3.47
CA ARG A 45 -6.27 0.39 -2.55
C ARG A 45 -6.73 1.73 -2.03
N LYS A 46 -8.03 1.97 -2.14
CA LYS A 46 -8.69 3.08 -1.45
C LYS A 46 -9.39 2.53 -0.20
N PHE A 47 -9.25 3.18 0.94
CA PHE A 47 -9.99 2.82 2.17
C PHE A 47 -10.21 4.06 3.02
N VAL A 48 -11.04 3.94 4.04
CA VAL A 48 -11.25 5.01 5.03
C VAL A 48 -10.32 4.75 6.20
N CYS A 49 -9.38 5.66 6.42
CA CYS A 49 -8.46 5.59 7.55
C CYS A 49 -9.21 6.00 8.82
N PRO A 50 -9.38 5.11 9.82
CA PRO A 50 -10.12 5.38 11.05
C PRO A 50 -9.27 6.13 12.10
N LYS A 51 -8.09 6.64 11.71
CA LYS A 51 -7.11 7.30 12.58
C LYS A 51 -7.72 8.51 13.30
N GLN A 52 -7.46 8.66 14.59
CA GLN A 52 -7.73 9.86 15.39
C GLN A 52 -6.47 10.72 15.58
N VAL A 53 -6.64 11.91 16.17
CA VAL A 53 -5.50 12.73 16.60
C VAL A 53 -4.67 11.91 17.59
N ASN A 54 -3.35 11.88 17.41
CA ASN A 54 -2.34 11.09 18.18
C ASN A 54 -2.20 9.59 17.86
N ASP A 55 -3.02 9.02 16.97
CA ASP A 55 -2.85 7.62 16.54
C ASP A 55 -1.59 7.43 15.69
N THR A 56 -0.86 6.34 15.93
CA THR A 56 0.20 5.86 15.05
C THR A 56 -0.38 4.89 14.03
N VAL A 57 0.01 5.04 12.76
CA VAL A 57 -0.50 4.20 11.67
C VAL A 57 0.64 3.57 10.91
N THR A 58 0.60 2.25 10.77
CA THR A 58 1.57 1.50 9.98
C THR A 58 0.88 0.67 8.92
N VAL A 59 1.57 0.46 7.80
CA VAL A 59 1.16 -0.49 6.77
C VAL A 59 2.24 -1.53 6.59
N PHE A 60 1.82 -2.77 6.41
CA PHE A 60 2.72 -3.90 6.25
C PHE A 60 2.40 -4.62 4.94
N PHE A 61 3.41 -4.76 4.09
CA PHE A 61 3.35 -5.53 2.86
C PHE A 61 4.09 -6.85 3.08
N LYS A 62 3.36 -7.96 2.97
CA LYS A 62 3.94 -9.29 2.86
C LYS A 62 4.04 -9.66 1.38
N GLY A 63 5.19 -10.19 0.98
CA GLY A 63 5.47 -10.62 -0.37
C GLY A 63 6.97 -10.76 -0.60
N ALA A 64 7.33 -11.07 -1.83
CA ALA A 64 8.72 -11.13 -2.29
C ALA A 64 8.83 -10.31 -3.57
N TYR A 65 9.61 -9.23 -3.53
CA TYR A 65 9.70 -8.30 -4.67
C TYR A 65 11.12 -7.81 -4.87
N LYS A 66 11.49 -7.65 -6.14
CA LYS A 66 12.78 -7.07 -6.53
C LYS A 66 12.86 -5.57 -6.23
N SER A 67 11.74 -4.88 -6.38
CA SER A 67 11.60 -3.51 -5.89
C SER A 67 10.15 -3.17 -5.61
N LEU A 68 9.95 -2.40 -4.55
CA LEU A 68 8.65 -1.88 -4.13
C LEU A 68 8.77 -0.38 -3.87
N GLU A 69 7.91 0.41 -4.53
CA GLU A 69 7.67 1.80 -4.16
C GLU A 69 6.27 1.93 -3.56
N VAL A 70 6.18 2.41 -2.32
CA VAL A 70 4.88 2.62 -1.65
C VAL A 70 4.58 4.11 -1.53
N TYR A 71 3.34 4.45 -1.83
CA TYR A 71 2.80 5.79 -1.70
C TYR A 71 1.54 5.80 -0.83
N ALA A 72 1.48 6.77 0.06
CA ALA A 72 0.28 7.16 0.79
C ALA A 72 -0.26 8.47 0.20
N GLY A 73 -1.34 8.39 -0.57
CA GLY A 73 -1.84 9.50 -1.36
C GLY A 73 -0.84 9.91 -2.45
N LYS A 74 -0.24 11.09 -2.31
CA LYS A 74 0.82 11.60 -3.20
C LYS A 74 2.22 11.50 -2.60
N GLU A 75 2.32 11.18 -1.32
CA GLU A 75 3.60 11.09 -0.61
C GLU A 75 4.24 9.73 -0.84
N ARG A 76 5.53 9.73 -1.17
CA ARG A 76 6.32 8.51 -1.33
C ARG A 76 6.93 8.14 0.02
N LEU A 77 6.66 6.94 0.50
CA LEU A 77 7.12 6.48 1.81
C LEU A 77 8.52 5.89 1.71
N SER A 78 8.77 5.08 0.68
CA SER A 78 10.12 4.65 0.31
C SER A 78 10.14 3.98 -1.07
N PRO A 79 11.30 3.92 -1.72
CA PRO A 79 11.72 2.74 -2.46
C PRO A 79 12.34 1.70 -1.52
N LEU A 80 12.09 0.44 -1.81
CA LEU A 80 12.91 -0.69 -1.36
C LEU A 80 13.42 -1.43 -2.59
N SER A 81 14.68 -1.85 -2.52
CA SER A 81 15.28 -2.87 -3.37
C SER A 81 15.27 -4.19 -2.62
N ASP A 82 14.92 -5.28 -3.30
CA ASP A 82 14.99 -6.67 -2.82
C ASP A 82 14.44 -6.83 -1.39
N GLY A 83 13.12 -6.80 -1.27
CA GLY A 83 12.44 -6.81 0.00
C GLY A 83 11.49 -7.99 0.17
N GLU A 84 11.46 -8.49 1.41
CA GLU A 84 10.40 -9.31 1.94
C GLU A 84 9.79 -8.60 3.15
N ASN A 85 8.50 -8.79 3.39
CA ASN A 85 7.84 -8.42 4.65
C ASN A 85 8.21 -7.02 5.18
N THR A 86 7.78 -5.95 4.52
CA THR A 86 8.17 -4.60 4.95
C THR A 86 7.04 -3.80 5.60
N VAL A 87 7.38 -3.14 6.70
CA VAL A 87 6.51 -2.23 7.47
C VAL A 87 6.89 -0.77 7.16
N PHE A 88 5.89 0.08 6.97
CA PHE A 88 6.05 1.52 6.81
C PHE A 88 5.24 2.27 7.87
N ASP A 89 5.86 3.26 8.51
CA ASP A 89 5.12 4.28 9.26
C ASP A 89 4.51 5.27 8.25
N VAL A 90 3.20 5.42 8.30
CA VAL A 90 2.42 6.31 7.43
C VAL A 90 1.64 7.35 8.21
N THR A 91 1.97 7.51 9.50
CA THR A 91 1.30 8.39 10.45
C THR A 91 1.19 9.82 9.94
N GLY A 92 2.30 10.36 9.40
CA GLY A 92 2.36 11.73 8.85
C GLY A 92 1.75 11.87 7.46
N ALA A 93 1.81 10.81 6.65
CA ALA A 93 1.33 10.83 5.27
C ALA A 93 -0.19 10.69 5.15
N LEU A 94 -0.84 10.08 6.15
CA LEU A 94 -2.27 9.84 6.15
C LEU A 94 -3.05 10.97 6.85
N LYS A 95 -3.85 11.67 6.04
CA LYS A 95 -4.93 12.53 6.56
C LYS A 95 -6.15 11.69 6.94
N THR A 96 -6.89 12.15 7.94
CA THR A 96 -8.16 11.56 8.37
C THR A 96 -9.13 11.44 7.19
N GLY A 97 -9.86 10.32 7.09
CA GLY A 97 -10.85 10.09 6.04
C GLY A 97 -10.38 9.21 4.89
N LYS A 98 -10.74 9.57 3.64
CA LYS A 98 -10.47 8.72 2.46
C LYS A 98 -8.98 8.73 2.13
N THR A 99 -8.37 7.56 2.26
CA THR A 99 -6.95 7.30 2.00
C THR A 99 -6.78 6.43 0.76
N VAL A 100 -5.65 6.60 0.07
CA VAL A 100 -5.22 5.72 -1.01
C VAL A 100 -3.81 5.25 -0.75
N ILE A 101 -3.59 3.93 -0.77
CA ILE A 101 -2.26 3.32 -0.81
C ILE A 101 -1.99 2.85 -2.23
N THR A 102 -0.82 3.17 -2.75
CA THR A 102 -0.32 2.68 -4.04
C THR A 102 0.99 1.94 -3.82
N ALA A 103 1.07 0.71 -4.29
CA ALA A 103 2.30 -0.07 -4.37
C ALA A 103 2.68 -0.23 -5.85
N VAL A 104 3.88 0.19 -6.22
CA VAL A 104 4.47 -0.08 -7.53
C VAL A 104 5.54 -1.15 -7.32
N VAL A 105 5.34 -2.31 -7.94
CA VAL A 105 6.19 -3.48 -7.80
C VAL A 105 6.90 -3.70 -9.12
N SER A 106 8.23 -3.76 -9.13
CA SER A 106 8.98 -3.92 -10.39
C SER A 106 8.91 -5.36 -10.94
N GLU A 107 9.01 -6.33 -10.05
CA GLU A 107 8.99 -7.76 -10.31
C GLU A 107 8.74 -8.48 -8.98
N GLY A 108 7.96 -9.56 -8.98
CA GLY A 108 7.68 -10.38 -7.80
C GLY A 108 6.21 -10.45 -7.42
N SER A 109 5.92 -10.58 -6.14
CA SER A 109 4.58 -10.78 -5.58
C SER A 109 4.31 -9.87 -4.38
N VAL A 110 3.03 -9.48 -4.25
CA VAL A 110 2.46 -8.98 -3.01
C VAL A 110 1.42 -9.99 -2.57
N GLU A 111 1.68 -10.65 -1.43
CA GLU A 111 0.87 -11.75 -0.93
C GLU A 111 -0.23 -11.27 0.02
N ASN A 112 0.11 -10.33 0.90
CA ASN A 112 -0.83 -9.81 1.89
C ASN A 112 -0.52 -8.34 2.18
N PHE A 113 -1.54 -7.63 2.64
CA PHE A 113 -1.41 -6.26 3.09
C PHE A 113 -2.20 -6.07 4.37
N PHE A 114 -1.52 -5.52 5.38
CA PHE A 114 -2.11 -5.22 6.67
C PHE A 114 -2.03 -3.73 6.95
N PHE A 115 -3.10 -3.21 7.50
CA PHE A 115 -3.20 -1.83 7.97
C PHE A 115 -3.40 -1.86 9.48
N SER A 116 -2.49 -1.22 10.22
CA SER A 116 -2.53 -1.18 11.68
C SER A 116 -2.65 0.25 12.18
N VAL A 117 -3.53 0.44 13.16
CA VAL A 117 -3.69 1.68 13.92
C VAL A 117 -3.46 1.39 15.38
N LYS A 118 -2.47 2.05 15.95
CA LYS A 118 -2.19 2.03 17.39
C LYS A 118 -2.72 3.31 18.00
N ARG A 119 -3.73 3.16 18.87
CA ARG A 119 -4.26 4.29 19.65
C ARG A 119 -3.35 4.61 20.82
N ASN A 120 -2.81 5.82 20.81
CA ASN A 120 -2.11 6.39 21.95
C ASN A 120 -3.15 7.19 22.76
N TYR A 121 -3.54 6.66 23.90
CA TYR A 121 -4.34 7.42 24.87
C TYR A 121 -3.38 8.32 25.65
N GLU A 122 -3.61 9.63 25.61
CA GLU A 122 -3.05 10.56 26.59
C GLU A 122 -3.76 10.41 27.94
#